data_AF-A0A2V7M411-F1
#
_entry.id   AF-A0A2V7M411-F1
#
_cell.length_a   1.000
_cell.length_b   1.000
_cell.length_c   1.000
_cell.angle_alpha   90.00
_cell.angle_beta   90.00
_cell.angle_gamma   90.00
#
_symmetry.space_group_name_H-M   'P 1'
#
loop_
_entity.id
_entity.type
_entity.pdbx_description
1 polymer ?
#
loop_
_entity_poly.entity_id
_entity_poly.type
_entity_poly.pdbx_seq_one_letter_code
_entity_poly.pdbx_strand_id
1 'polypeptide(L)'
;MAAGTIEDNALPVVLAALPLEQGKTFNLSVFSSGEGTTKVVSVKVAGTENVVVPAGNFPAYRLELSGMQLPVVMHVTQQSPRRLVRIAPTGMPLVFELVK
;
A
#
# COMPACT_ATOMS: atom_id res chain seq x y z
N MET A 1 0.02 7.95 21.48
CA MET A 1 0.10 8.14 20.01
C MET A 1 -0.85 9.26 19.63
N ALA A 2 -0.60 9.98 18.54
CA ALA A 2 -1.49 11.06 18.11
C ALA A 2 -2.80 10.48 17.54
N ALA A 3 -3.89 11.26 17.59
CA ALA A 3 -5.11 10.89 16.90
C ALA A 3 -4.86 10.75 15.39
N GLY A 4 -5.42 9.72 14.76
CA GLY A 4 -5.21 9.43 13.35
C GLY A 4 -3.92 8.67 13.02
N THR A 5 -3.11 8.29 14.01
CA THR A 5 -2.02 7.34 13.78
C THR A 5 -2.58 5.96 13.42
N ILE A 6 -2.10 5.41 12.31
CA ILE A 6 -2.48 4.12 11.76
C ILE A 6 -1.52 3.06 12.29
N GLU A 7 -2.03 1.91 12.71
CA GLU A 7 -1.20 0.75 13.02
C GLU A 7 -0.74 0.09 11.71
N ASP A 8 0.52 -0.33 11.61
CA ASP A 8 1.12 -0.77 10.35
C ASP A 8 0.44 -1.98 9.70
N ASN A 9 -0.10 -2.92 10.49
CA ASN A 9 -0.89 -4.04 9.99
C ASN A 9 -2.28 -3.63 9.50
N ALA A 10 -2.80 -2.46 9.91
CA ALA A 10 -4.04 -1.89 9.38
C ALA A 10 -3.84 -1.09 8.07
N LEU A 11 -2.60 -0.78 7.69
CA LEU A 11 -2.28 0.05 6.54
C LEU A 11 -2.91 -0.44 5.22
N PRO A 12 -2.90 -1.75 4.88
CA PRO A 12 -3.58 -2.28 3.68
C PRO A 12 -5.03 -1.82 3.51
N VAL A 13 -5.81 -1.83 4.59
CA VAL A 13 -7.23 -1.46 4.58
C VAL A 13 -7.39 0.05 4.39
N VAL A 14 -6.53 0.84 5.04
CA VAL A 14 -6.53 2.31 4.89
C VAL A 14 -6.21 2.71 3.46
N LEU A 15 -5.19 2.09 2.84
CA LEU A 15 -4.80 2.37 1.45
C LEU A 15 -5.95 2.12 0.47
N ALA A 16 -6.74 1.06 0.68
CA ALA A 16 -7.90 0.77 -0.14
C ALA A 16 -9.01 1.83 -0.02
N ALA A 17 -9.10 2.53 1.11
CA ALA A 17 -10.10 3.56 1.39
C ALA A 17 -9.67 4.98 0.96
N LEU A 18 -8.39 5.21 0.62
CA LEU A 18 -7.92 6.52 0.19
C LEU A 18 -8.58 6.96 -1.13
N PRO A 19 -8.74 8.28 -1.36
CA PRO A 19 -9.22 8.83 -2.63
C PRO A 19 -8.12 8.76 -3.71
N LEU A 20 -7.69 7.54 -4.04
CA LEU A 20 -6.60 7.25 -4.97
C LEU A 20 -6.87 7.82 -6.36
N GLU A 21 -5.89 8.56 -6.86
CA GLU A 21 -5.85 9.17 -8.19
C GLU A 21 -4.38 9.36 -8.56
N GLN A 22 -4.03 9.11 -9.83
CA GLN A 22 -2.64 9.20 -10.28
C GLN A 22 -2.03 10.57 -9.96
N GLY A 23 -0.79 10.57 -9.48
CA GLY A 23 -0.05 11.77 -9.10
C GLY A 23 -0.31 12.26 -7.67
N LYS A 24 -1.37 11.78 -7.00
CA LYS A 24 -1.61 12.13 -5.59
C LYS A 24 -0.54 11.53 -4.68
N THR A 25 -0.22 12.27 -3.63
CA THR A 25 0.65 11.83 -2.54
C THR A 25 -0.06 12.04 -1.21
N PHE A 26 0.01 11.05 -0.32
CA PHE A 26 -0.55 11.10 1.02
C PHE A 26 0.57 10.88 2.04
N ASN A 27 0.59 11.65 3.12
CA ASN A 27 1.50 11.43 4.23
C ASN A 27 0.70 10.91 5.42
N LEU A 28 1.00 9.69 5.83
CA LEU A 28 0.28 8.97 6.88
C LEU A 28 1.18 8.86 8.12
N SER A 29 0.64 9.18 9.29
CA SER A 29 1.28 8.82 10.55
C SER A 29 1.03 7.32 10.78
N VAL A 30 2.09 6.52 10.79
CA VAL A 30 2.01 5.06 10.94
C VAL A 30 2.88 4.62 12.11
N PHE A 31 2.32 3.86 13.03
CA PHE A 31 3.06 3.19 14.08
C PHE A 31 3.55 1.84 13.59
N SER A 32 4.87 1.68 13.57
CA SER A 32 5.50 0.41 13.25
C SER A 32 5.55 -0.45 14.49
N SER A 33 4.72 -1.48 14.54
CA SER A 33 4.64 -2.41 15.68
C SER A 33 5.95 -3.19 15.86
N GLY A 34 6.63 -3.54 14.77
CA GLY A 34 7.94 -4.21 14.79
C GLY A 34 9.10 -3.36 15.30
N GLU A 35 9.00 -2.02 15.19
CA GLU A 35 10.06 -1.10 15.64
C GLU A 35 9.70 -0.32 16.91
N GLY A 36 8.43 -0.36 17.34
CA GLY A 36 7.94 0.39 18.49
C GLY A 36 7.93 1.91 18.29
N THR A 37 7.99 2.41 17.05
CA THR A 37 8.09 3.84 16.74
C THR A 37 7.01 4.29 15.75
N THR A 38 6.62 5.56 15.84
CA THR A 38 5.74 6.20 14.84
C THR A 38 6.58 6.87 13.76
N LYS A 39 6.25 6.62 12.50
CA LYS A 39 6.89 7.16 11.31
C LYS A 39 5.88 7.89 10.43
N VAL A 40 6.37 8.77 9.57
CA VAL A 40 5.58 9.31 8.47
C VAL A 40 5.83 8.44 7.26
N VAL A 41 4.77 7.78 6.78
CA VAL A 41 4.80 6.98 5.55
C VAL A 41 4.22 7.83 4.42
N SER A 42 5.02 8.08 3.39
CA SER A 42 4.57 8.78 2.19
C SER A 42 4.10 7.76 1.16
N VAL A 43 2.86 7.91 0.70
CA VAL A 43 2.19 7.05 -0.27
C VAL A 43 1.97 7.85 -1.54
N LYS A 44 2.68 7.52 -2.61
CA LYS A 44 2.51 8.14 -3.92
C LYS A 44 1.72 7.21 -4.85
N VAL A 45 0.67 7.72 -5.47
CA VAL A 45 -0.05 7.01 -6.54
C VAL A 45 0.70 7.22 -7.85
N ALA A 46 1.61 6.31 -8.19
CA ALA A 46 2.50 6.47 -9.34
C ALA A 46 1.76 6.35 -10.68
N GLY A 47 0.68 5.58 -10.73
CA GLY A 47 -0.11 5.34 -11.93
C GLY A 47 -1.06 4.17 -11.77
N THR A 48 -1.52 3.65 -12.90
CA THR A 48 -2.35 2.45 -12.97
C THR A 48 -1.63 1.36 -13.77
N GLU A 49 -1.80 0.11 -13.37
CA GLU A 49 -1.19 -1.06 -13.99
C GLU A 49 -2.21 -2.20 -14.03
N ASN A 50 -2.10 -3.05 -15.05
CA ASN A 50 -2.86 -4.29 -15.11
C ASN A 50 -2.07 -5.40 -14.41
N VAL A 51 -2.49 -5.77 -13.21
CA VAL A 51 -1.78 -6.66 -12.29
C VAL A 51 -2.35 -8.07 -12.36
N VAL A 52 -1.52 -9.01 -12.82
CA VAL A 52 -1.85 -10.45 -12.89
C VAL A 52 -1.32 -11.15 -11.63
N VAL A 53 -2.20 -11.79 -10.89
CA VAL A 53 -1.93 -12.57 -9.66
C VAL A 53 -2.71 -13.90 -9.71
N PRO A 54 -2.46 -14.87 -8.83
CA PRO A 54 -3.19 -16.14 -8.83
C PRO A 54 -4.73 -15.98 -8.72
N ALA A 55 -5.22 -14.94 -8.03
CA ALA A 55 -6.64 -14.65 -7.93
C ALA A 55 -7.27 -14.04 -9.22
N GLY A 56 -6.47 -13.72 -10.23
CA GLY A 56 -6.93 -13.18 -11.50
C GLY A 56 -6.15 -11.95 -11.98
N ASN A 57 -6.76 -11.19 -12.87
CA ASN A 57 -6.18 -10.00 -13.46
C ASN A 57 -6.95 -8.74 -13.05
N PHE A 58 -6.27 -7.73 -12.55
CA PHE A 58 -6.88 -6.54 -11.95
C PHE A 58 -6.26 -5.24 -12.49
N PRO A 59 -7.05 -4.31 -13.04
CA PRO A 59 -6.66 -2.92 -13.14
C PRO A 59 -6.48 -2.34 -11.73
N ALA A 60 -5.26 -1.90 -11.40
CA ALA A 60 -4.89 -1.47 -10.05
C ALA A 60 -4.05 -0.19 -10.06
N TYR A 61 -4.21 0.64 -9.03
CA TYR A 61 -3.29 1.73 -8.73
C TYR A 61 -1.97 1.16 -8.22
N ARG A 62 -0.85 1.62 -8.80
CA ARG A 62 0.49 1.37 -8.26
C ARG A 62 0.81 2.42 -7.21
N LEU A 63 0.95 1.98 -5.97
CA LEU A 63 1.28 2.81 -4.81
C LEU A 63 2.75 2.60 -4.45
N GLU A 64 3.53 3.66 -4.47
CA GLU A 64 4.92 3.66 -4.00
C GLU A 64 4.93 4.21 -2.56
N LEU A 65 5.31 3.35 -1.61
CA LEU A 65 5.39 3.69 -0.19
C LEU A 65 6.85 3.88 0.23
N SER A 66 7.10 4.93 0.99
CA SER A 66 8.40 5.27 1.56
C SER A 66 8.26 5.72 3.02
N GLY A 67 9.35 5.70 3.78
CA GLY A 67 9.34 6.01 5.22
C GLY A 67 9.03 4.81 6.12
N MET A 68 8.73 3.63 5.54
CA MET A 68 8.78 2.34 6.22
C MET A 68 10.22 1.83 6.30
N GLN A 69 10.46 0.70 6.98
CA GLN A 69 11.80 0.08 7.08
C GLN A 69 12.46 -0.14 5.72
N LEU A 70 11.67 -0.58 4.74
CA LEU A 70 12.05 -0.66 3.33
C LEU A 70 10.99 0.04 2.48
N PRO A 71 11.34 0.67 1.35
CA PRO A 71 10.36 1.13 0.37
C PRO A 71 9.53 -0.05 -0.15
N VAL A 72 8.22 0.11 -0.30
CA VAL A 72 7.32 -0.97 -0.74
C VAL A 72 6.47 -0.48 -1.90
N VAL A 73 6.27 -1.31 -2.91
CA VAL A 73 5.24 -1.10 -3.93
C VAL A 73 4.01 -1.94 -3.57
N MET A 74 2.85 -1.31 -3.53
CA MET A 74 1.57 -1.95 -3.27
C MET A 74 0.60 -1.68 -4.41
N HIS A 75 -0.25 -2.65 -4.74
CA HIS A 75 -1.25 -2.49 -5.79
C HIS A 75 -2.66 -2.64 -5.25
N VAL A 76 -3.48 -1.60 -5.44
CA VAL A 76 -4.88 -1.56 -4.99
C VAL A 76 -5.81 -1.50 -6.21
N THR A 77 -6.81 -2.38 -6.29
CA THR A 77 -7.73 -2.42 -7.43
C THR A 77 -8.46 -1.09 -7.65
N GLN A 78 -8.79 -0.76 -8.91
CA GLN A 78 -9.58 0.45 -9.22
C GLN A 78 -11.07 0.26 -8.90
N GLN A 79 -11.58 -0.95 -9.11
CA GLN A 79 -12.99 -1.28 -8.90
C GLN A 79 -13.32 -1.39 -7.40
N SER A 80 -14.51 -0.90 -7.04
CA SER A 80 -15.09 -1.04 -5.70
C SER A 80 -15.79 -2.40 -5.53
N PRO A 81 -15.70 -3.04 -4.35
CA PRO A 81 -14.85 -2.68 -3.23
C PRO A 81 -13.37 -2.88 -3.57
N ARG A 82 -12.55 -1.86 -3.28
CA ARG A 82 -11.11 -1.88 -3.59
C ARG A 82 -10.39 -2.90 -2.71
N ARG A 83 -9.42 -3.60 -3.29
CA ARG A 83 -8.64 -4.64 -2.61
C ARG A 83 -7.15 -4.44 -2.88
N LEU A 84 -6.34 -4.75 -1.88
CA LEU A 84 -4.90 -4.90 -2.09
C LEU A 84 -4.66 -6.25 -2.78
N VAL A 85 -3.97 -6.24 -3.93
CA VAL A 85 -3.74 -7.44 -4.76
C VAL A 85 -2.29 -7.89 -4.82
N ARG A 86 -1.34 -6.97 -4.58
CA ARG A 86 0.09 -7.27 -4.59
C ARG A 86 0.85 -6.35 -3.62
N ILE A 87 1.87 -6.90 -2.97
CA ILE A 87 2.85 -6.18 -2.14
C ILE A 87 4.25 -6.66 -2.52
N ALA A 88 5.15 -5.73 -2.83
CA ALA A 88 6.52 -6.03 -3.21
C ALA A 88 7.49 -5.04 -2.53
N PRO A 89 8.20 -5.43 -1.45
CA PRO A 89 9.30 -4.65 -0.91
C PRO A 89 10.41 -4.45 -1.94
N THR A 90 10.88 -3.22 -2.10
CA THR A 90 11.93 -2.87 -3.05
C THR A 90 13.26 -3.47 -2.61
N GLY A 91 14.00 -4.08 -3.55
CA GLY A 91 15.33 -4.65 -3.29
C GLY A 91 15.32 -6.04 -2.66
N MET A 92 14.15 -6.66 -2.46
CA MET A 92 14.01 -8.04 -2.01
C MET A 92 13.34 -8.90 -3.09
N PRO A 93 13.73 -10.17 -3.27
CA PRO A 93 13.05 -11.10 -4.18
C PRO A 93 11.78 -11.67 -3.50
N LEU A 94 10.95 -10.80 -2.92
CA LEU A 94 9.76 -11.17 -2.15
C LEU A 94 8.55 -10.45 -2.72
N VAL A 95 7.48 -11.21 -3.02
CA VAL A 95 6.20 -10.68 -3.48
C VAL A 95 5.08 -11.42 -2.76
N PHE A 96 4.14 -10.67 -2.21
CA PHE A 96 2.89 -11.20 -1.69
C PHE A 96 1.79 -10.89 -2.70
N GLU A 97 0.96 -11.88 -3.01
CA GLU A 97 -0.07 -11.76 -4.03
C GLU A 97 -1.40 -12.29 -3.50
N LEU A 98 -2.49 -11.67 -3.96
CA LEU A 98 -3.83 -12.16 -3.67
C LEU A 98 -4.02 -13.54 -4.32
N VAL A 99 -4.39 -14.49 -3.47
CA VAL A 99 -4.79 -15.85 -3.84
C VAL A 99 -6.30 -16.03 -3.65
N LYS A 100 -6.86 -17.10 -4.21
CA LYS A 100 -8.29 -17.43 -4.13
C LYS A 100 -8.71 -17.83 -2.71
#